data_AF-A0A2L2Z3X0-F1
#
_entry.id   AF-A0A2L2Z3X0-F1
#
_cell.length_a   1.000
_cell.length_b   1.000
_cell.length_c   1.000
_cell.angle_alpha   90.00
_cell.angle_beta   90.00
_cell.angle_gamma   90.00
#
_symmetry.space_group_name_H-M   'P 1'
#
loop_
_entity.id
_entity.type
_entity.pdbx_description
1 polymer ?
#
loop_
_entity_poly.entity_id
_entity_poly.type
_entity_poly.pdbx_seq_one_letter_code
_entity_poly.pdbx_strand_id
1 'polypeptide(L)'
;GGYPIKSIKWFKNGVLLPLSHRQKINHGGTLTIQNVQRSADRGEYSCTVKNTEGQMASGSTYVSVVVPPVIDPHYFRESITADEETRNKLMCVVIQGAPPMRFHWL
;
A
#
# COMPACT_ATOMS: atom_id res chain seq x y z
N GLY A 1 0.48 29.81 13.43
CA GLY A 1 -0.88 30.30 13.12
C GLY A 1 -1.26 29.87 11.72
N GLY A 2 -2.56 29.71 11.42
CA GLY A 2 -3.01 29.25 10.10
C GLY A 2 -4.50 28.86 10.00
N TYR A 3 -5.31 29.16 11.02
CA TYR A 3 -6.75 28.88 11.08
C TYR A 3 -7.53 30.19 10.90
N PRO A 4 -8.71 30.20 10.25
CA PRO A 4 -9.44 29.06 9.69
C PRO A 4 -8.92 28.55 8.34
N ILE A 5 -9.06 27.25 8.15
CA ILE A 5 -8.70 26.56 6.90
C ILE A 5 -9.75 26.90 5.84
N LYS A 6 -9.31 27.42 4.69
CA LYS A 6 -10.17 27.73 3.54
C LYS A 6 -10.29 26.56 2.58
N SER A 7 -9.17 25.86 2.31
CA SER A 7 -9.18 24.72 1.38
C SER A 7 -8.04 23.76 1.66
N ILE A 8 -8.29 22.47 1.46
CA ILE A 8 -7.30 21.40 1.47
C ILE A 8 -7.36 20.72 0.09
N LYS A 9 -6.22 20.59 -0.58
CA LYS A 9 -6.10 19.96 -1.90
C LYS A 9 -5.08 18.84 -1.86
N TRP A 10 -5.41 17.71 -2.47
CA TRP A 10 -4.50 16.58 -2.62
C TRP A 10 -4.06 16.42 -4.06
N PHE A 11 -2.81 16.02 -4.24
CA PHE A 11 -2.23 15.72 -5.53
C PHE A 11 -1.55 14.36 -5.49
N LYS A 12 -1.59 13.64 -6.61
CA LYS A 12 -0.80 12.43 -6.85
C LYS A 12 0.11 12.68 -8.04
N ASN A 13 1.43 12.59 -7.84
CA ASN A 13 2.44 12.87 -8.86
C ASN A 13 2.18 14.22 -9.57
N GLY A 14 1.80 15.25 -8.79
CA GLY A 14 1.46 16.58 -9.30
C GLY A 14 0.04 16.75 -9.87
N VAL A 15 -0.73 15.68 -10.01
CA VAL A 15 -2.10 15.73 -10.56
C VAL A 15 -3.13 15.86 -9.43
N LEU A 16 -4.03 16.83 -9.53
CA LEU A 16 -5.09 17.08 -8.54
C LEU A 16 -6.03 15.87 -8.43
N LEU A 17 -6.27 15.42 -7.19
CA LEU A 17 -7.20 14.35 -6.85
C LEU A 17 -8.60 14.91 -6.54
N PRO A 18 -9.68 14.10 -6.71
CA PRO A 18 -9.70 12.69 -7.10
C PRO A 18 -9.64 12.45 -8.63
N LEU A 19 -8.99 11.34 -9.02
CA LEU A 19 -8.87 10.85 -10.41
C LEU A 19 -9.81 9.67 -10.72
N SER A 20 -10.43 9.07 -9.70
CA SER A 20 -11.39 7.98 -9.86
C SER A 20 -12.37 7.92 -8.69
N HIS A 21 -13.46 7.17 -8.83
CA HIS A 21 -14.45 6.95 -7.77
C HIS A 21 -13.90 6.26 -6.51
N ARG A 22 -12.72 5.62 -6.62
CA ARG A 22 -12.03 4.99 -5.48
C ARG A 22 -11.47 6.02 -4.50
N GLN A 23 -11.30 7.27 -4.92
CA GLN A 23 -10.65 8.32 -4.14
C GLN A 23 -11.69 9.30 -3.61
N LYS A 24 -11.69 9.55 -2.30
CA LYS A 24 -12.61 10.47 -1.62
C LYS A 24 -11.83 11.36 -0.66
N ILE A 25 -12.17 12.65 -0.63
CA ILE A 25 -11.61 13.59 0.34
C ILE A 25 -12.75 14.00 1.29
N ASN A 26 -12.58 13.77 2.59
CA ASN A 26 -13.61 14.13 3.57
C ASN A 26 -13.56 15.63 3.95
N HIS A 27 -14.53 16.11 4.73
CA HIS A 27 -14.57 17.50 5.20
C HIS A 27 -13.35 17.92 6.02
N GLY A 28 -12.68 16.97 6.70
CA GLY A 28 -11.43 17.20 7.42
C GLY A 28 -10.18 17.25 6.54
N GLY A 29 -10.32 17.05 5.23
CA GLY A 29 -9.20 17.04 4.29
C GLY A 29 -8.41 15.74 4.24
N THR A 30 -8.92 14.64 4.81
CA THR A 30 -8.31 13.31 4.69
C THR A 30 -8.66 12.70 3.34
N LEU A 31 -7.64 12.24 2.61
CA LEU A 31 -7.79 11.44 1.39
C LEU A 31 -7.93 9.96 1.75
N THR A 32 -9.01 9.32 1.29
CA THR A 32 -9.25 7.89 1.41
C THR A 32 -9.27 7.26 0.01
N ILE A 33 -8.53 6.17 -0.17
CA ILE A 33 -8.48 5.38 -1.41
C ILE A 33 -9.02 3.98 -1.12
N GLN A 34 -10.11 3.60 -1.79
CA GLN A 34 -10.75 2.29 -1.65
C GLN A 34 -10.22 1.31 -2.71
N ASN A 35 -10.25 0.01 -2.41
CA ASN A 35 -9.76 -1.06 -3.30
C ASN A 35 -8.37 -0.73 -3.88
N VAL A 36 -7.37 -0.66 -3.00
CA VAL A 36 -6.02 -0.18 -3.32
C VAL A 36 -5.35 -1.11 -4.34
N GLN A 37 -4.77 -0.54 -5.38
CA GLN A 37 -4.12 -1.23 -6.48
C GLN A 37 -2.64 -0.83 -6.57
N ARG A 38 -1.74 -1.82 -6.59
CA ARG A 38 -0.30 -1.59 -6.50
C ARG A 38 0.27 -0.69 -7.60
N SER A 39 -0.13 -0.92 -8.84
CA SER A 39 0.33 -0.13 -9.99
C SER A 39 -0.32 1.25 -10.02
N ALA A 40 -1.61 1.33 -9.73
CA ALA A 40 -2.40 2.54 -9.91
C ALA A 40 -2.31 3.52 -8.74
N ASP A 41 -1.99 3.08 -7.52
CA ASP A 41 -2.04 3.94 -6.32
C ASP A 41 -0.68 4.25 -5.71
N ARG A 42 0.39 3.53 -6.08
CA ARG A 42 1.75 3.91 -5.68
C ARG A 42 2.13 5.27 -6.26
N GLY A 43 2.93 6.04 -5.54
CA GLY A 43 3.48 7.30 -6.03
C GLY A 43 3.66 8.35 -4.94
N GLU A 44 4.03 9.55 -5.35
CA GLU A 44 4.13 10.71 -4.47
C GLU A 44 2.77 11.35 -4.27
N TYR A 45 2.39 11.57 -3.02
CA TYR A 45 1.19 12.30 -2.65
C TYR A 45 1.59 13.59 -1.95
N SER A 46 0.96 14.69 -2.34
CA SER A 46 1.14 15.97 -1.66
C SER A 46 -0.19 16.58 -1.27
N CYS A 47 -0.19 17.25 -0.13
CA CYS A 47 -1.33 17.99 0.38
C CYS A 47 -0.97 19.47 0.47
N THR A 48 -1.83 20.33 -0.07
CA THR A 48 -1.72 21.79 0.03
C THR A 48 -2.90 22.33 0.81
N VAL A 49 -2.59 23.06 1.87
CA VAL A 49 -3.55 23.71 2.76
C VAL A 49 -3.46 25.21 2.55
N LYS A 50 -4.61 25.87 2.41
CA LYS A 50 -4.72 27.32 2.31
C LYS A 50 -5.65 27.84 3.40
N ASN A 51 -5.25 28.87 4.12
CA ASN A 51 -6.11 29.54 5.11
C ASN A 51 -6.93 30.68 4.46
N THR A 52 -7.81 31.32 5.23
CA THR A 52 -8.62 32.45 4.75
C THR A 52 -7.81 33.69 4.41
N GLU A 53 -6.67 33.90 5.04
CA GLU A 53 -5.74 35.01 4.82
C GLU A 53 -4.83 34.81 3.59
N GLY A 54 -4.88 33.62 2.97
CA GLY A 54 -4.11 33.29 1.78
C GLY A 54 -2.76 32.62 2.05
N GLN A 55 -2.37 32.43 3.31
CA GLN A 55 -1.19 31.64 3.69
C GLN A 55 -1.37 30.19 3.22
N MET A 56 -0.28 29.61 2.71
CA MET A 56 -0.24 28.25 2.20
C MET A 56 0.81 27.41 2.92
N ALA A 57 0.49 26.15 3.14
CA ALA A 57 1.43 25.13 3.60
C ALA A 57 1.28 23.88 2.74
N SER A 58 2.38 23.18 2.49
CA SER A 58 2.37 21.92 1.75
C SER A 58 3.28 20.88 2.38
N GLY A 59 2.87 19.62 2.31
CA GLY A 59 3.70 18.47 2.65
C GLY A 59 3.54 17.38 1.60
N SER A 60 4.60 16.59 1.38
CA SER A 60 4.56 15.43 0.50
C SER A 60 5.09 14.18 1.19
N THR A 61 4.65 13.03 0.69
CA THR A 61 5.13 11.71 1.11
C THR A 61 5.00 10.72 -0.04
N TYR A 62 5.88 9.72 -0.06
CA TYR A 62 5.81 8.65 -1.03
C TYR A 62 5.03 7.47 -0.46
N VAL A 63 3.96 7.08 -1.14
CA VAL A 63 3.12 5.94 -0.75
C VAL A 63 3.52 4.71 -1.56
N SER A 64 4.05 3.71 -0.87
CA SER A 64 4.28 2.37 -1.40
C SER A 64 3.08 1.46 -1.10
N VAL A 65 2.61 0.72 -2.10
CA VAL A 65 1.59 -0.31 -1.91
C VAL A 65 2.27 -1.68 -1.84
N VAL A 66 2.11 -2.35 -0.71
CA VAL A 66 2.63 -3.70 -0.45
C VAL A 66 1.54 -4.74 -0.66
N VAL A 67 1.94 -5.97 -0.96
CA VAL A 67 1.05 -7.12 -1.15
C VAL A 67 1.48 -8.24 -0.19
N PRO A 68 0.54 -9.01 0.36
CA PRO A 68 0.87 -10.11 1.25
C PRO A 68 1.70 -11.18 0.54
N PRO A 69 2.50 -11.96 1.28
CA PRO A 69 3.15 -13.15 0.75
C PRO A 69 2.10 -14.18 0.29
N VAL A 70 2.31 -14.78 -0.88
CA VAL A 70 1.51 -15.89 -1.39
C VAL A 70 2.45 -17.08 -1.59
N ILE A 71 2.19 -18.15 -0.85
CA ILE A 71 2.93 -19.42 -0.96
C ILE A 71 2.39 -20.19 -2.16
N ASP A 72 3.30 -20.79 -2.93
CA ASP A 72 2.94 -21.68 -4.02
C ASP A 72 2.49 -23.05 -3.47
N PRO A 73 1.20 -23.42 -3.66
CA PRO A 73 0.68 -24.69 -3.17
C PRO A 73 1.31 -25.92 -3.85
N HIS A 74 1.97 -25.77 -5.01
CA HIS A 74 2.60 -26.91 -5.68
C HIS A 74 3.85 -27.42 -4.96
N TYR A 75 4.55 -26.54 -4.24
CA TYR A 75 5.79 -26.89 -3.54
C TYR A 75 5.56 -27.28 -2.08
N PHE A 76 4.45 -26.86 -1.50
CA PHE A 76 4.05 -27.18 -0.13
C PHE A 76 2.95 -28.24 -0.12
N ARG A 77 3.33 -29.52 -0.16
CA ARG A 77 2.38 -30.64 -0.09
C ARG A 77 1.78 -30.76 1.31
N GLU A 78 0.47 -31.01 1.39
CA GLU A 78 -0.24 -31.22 2.67
C GLU A 78 0.24 -32.47 3.42
N SER A 79 0.67 -33.49 2.68
CA SER A 79 1.25 -34.70 3.24
C SER A 79 2.46 -35.17 2.43
N ILE A 80 3.42 -35.75 3.14
CA ILE A 80 4.58 -36.42 2.57
C ILE A 80 4.59 -37.83 3.12
N THR A 81 4.51 -38.81 2.22
CA THR A 81 4.79 -40.21 2.57
C THR A 81 6.30 -40.38 2.54
N ALA A 82 6.87 -40.75 3.69
CA ALA A 82 8.30 -41.00 3.84
C ALA A 82 8.51 -42.49 4.08
N ASP A 83 9.26 -43.14 3.21
CA ASP A 83 9.78 -44.49 3.44
C ASP A 83 11.08 -44.38 4.27
N GLU A 84 11.40 -45.40 5.07
CA GLU A 84 12.53 -45.36 6.03
C GLU A 84 13.90 -45.03 5.41
N GLU A 85 14.07 -45.28 4.11
CA GLU A 85 15.32 -45.01 3.38
C GLU A 85 15.30 -43.69 2.57
N THR A 86 14.18 -42.96 2.57
CA THR A 86 14.04 -41.74 1.75
C THR A 86 14.33 -40.47 2.53
N ARG A 87 15.17 -39.61 1.93
CA ARG A 87 15.39 -38.24 2.41
C ARG A 87 14.35 -37.30 1.79
N ASN A 88 13.48 -36.77 2.63
CA ASN A 88 12.43 -35.85 2.21
C ASN A 88 12.88 -34.39 2.34
N LYS A 89 12.41 -33.54 1.43
CA LYS A 89 12.66 -32.09 1.45
C LYS A 89 11.34 -31.36 1.36
N LEU A 90 11.09 -30.47 2.33
CA LEU A 90 10.00 -29.52 2.29
C LEU A 90 10.47 -28.24 1.61
N MET A 91 9.69 -27.76 0.64
CA MET A 91 9.99 -26.53 -0.10
C MET A 91 8.88 -25.52 0.18
N CYS A 92 9.25 -24.35 0.70
CA CYS A 92 8.35 -23.21 0.81
C CYS A 92 8.77 -22.19 -0.25
N VAL A 93 7.95 -22.04 -1.29
CA VAL A 93 8.20 -21.10 -2.40
C VAL A 93 7.16 -20.00 -2.32
N VAL A 94 7.59 -18.74 -2.35
CA VAL A 94 6.71 -17.57 -2.37
C VAL A 94 6.69 -16.96 -3.76
N ILE A 95 5.52 -16.91 -4.36
CA ILE A 95 5.30 -16.42 -5.73
C ILE A 95 4.91 -14.95 -5.78
N GLN A 96 4.46 -14.38 -4.66
CA GLN A 96 4.13 -12.97 -4.54
C GLN A 96 4.41 -12.50 -3.12
N GLY A 97 4.82 -11.24 -2.93
CA GLY A 97 4.99 -10.62 -1.62
C GLY A 97 5.90 -9.40 -1.69
N ALA A 98 5.76 -8.48 -0.75
CA ALA A 98 6.65 -7.33 -0.62
C ALA A 98 7.77 -7.61 0.42
N PRO A 99 9.05 -7.38 0.08
CA PRO A 99 10.15 -7.48 1.05
C PRO A 99 10.07 -6.42 2.18
N PRO A 100 10.66 -6.67 3.36
CA PRO A 100 11.27 -7.92 3.77
C PRO A 100 10.21 -8.94 4.24
N MET A 101 10.30 -10.16 3.73
CA MET A 101 9.45 -11.27 4.16
C MET A 101 10.22 -12.11 5.19
N ARG A 102 9.54 -12.58 6.24
CA ARG A 102 10.12 -13.45 7.26
C ARG A 102 9.54 -14.85 7.12
N PHE A 103 10.41 -15.84 7.17
CA PHE A 103 10.08 -17.25 7.02
C PHE A 103 10.41 -17.98 8.31
N HIS A 104 9.48 -18.78 8.81
CA HIS A 104 9.71 -19.69 9.92
C HIS A 104 8.98 -21.01 9.64
N TRP A 105 9.65 -22.11 9.94
CA TRP A 105 9.01 -23.43 10.04
C TRP A 105 8.45 -23.58 11.45
N LEU A 106 7.32 -24.26 11.58
CA LEU A 106 6.69 -24.58 12.86
C LEU A 106 6.94 -26.05 13.21
#